data_AF-A0A8S2N892-F1
#
_entry.id   AF-A0A8S2N892-F1
#
_cell.length_a   1.000
_cell.length_b   1.000
_cell.length_c   1.000
_cell.angle_alpha   90.00
_cell.angle_beta   90.00
_cell.angle_gamma   90.00
#
_symmetry.space_group_name_H-M   'P 1'
#
loop_
_entity.id
_entity.type
_entity.pdbx_description
1 polymer ?
#
loop_
_entity_poly.entity_id
_entity_poly.type
_entity_poly.pdbx_seq_one_letter_code
_entity_poly.pdbx_strand_id
1 'polypeptide(L)'
;MSLMPSDEVALLNDGRYKNFIANLERVLKQFEYSSEWADLITNLVKVKKTIESYPKFLSIPKRITLSKRLAQCLHPALPSGVHLKTLEVYETIFRMIGKRNLQRDIIIYSCGLFPLLPAAALPVKPVLLTLYETYFLPLDEALNPILTGFLLGLFPALEEGADYYDRIYALLDNLSNRIDKFYFYTCIWSATNLVAAARHSALTFILNHFDKRKTMEDQLYLMGSSVETMVSAVCICLQDREQSLVQRSILDFLLVCLPMHNKQLTKIDLMKIIMVALHVLLKRDMSLNRRIYAWFLGTEQSPLDNTTQQQQNINEIHSSTTSLAVTNDPFDSSSYFIQYTKENLIQSLLHALETISSN
;
A
#
# COMPACT_ATOMS: atom_id res chain seq x y z
N MET A 1 14.05 -25.80 15.44
CA MET A 1 13.63 -24.95 16.58
C MET A 1 12.12 -25.10 16.71
N SER A 2 11.60 -25.52 17.86
CA SER A 2 10.15 -25.81 18.03
C SER A 2 9.32 -24.57 17.71
N LEU A 3 8.44 -24.66 16.71
CA LEU A 3 7.44 -23.63 16.37
C LEU A 3 6.28 -23.60 17.38
N MET A 4 6.27 -24.46 18.40
CA MET A 4 5.26 -24.46 19.45
C MET A 4 5.65 -23.53 20.60
N PRO A 5 4.78 -22.61 21.03
CA PRO A 5 5.01 -21.75 22.19
C PRO A 5 5.11 -22.56 23.48
N SER A 6 5.89 -22.08 24.45
CA SER A 6 6.08 -22.74 25.75
C SER A 6 4.76 -23.04 26.48
N ASP A 7 3.79 -22.13 26.39
CA ASP A 7 2.46 -22.30 26.99
C ASP A 7 1.69 -23.46 26.34
N GLU A 8 1.86 -23.68 25.04
CA GLU A 8 1.25 -24.83 24.34
C GLU A 8 1.91 -26.14 24.75
N VAL A 9 3.24 -26.15 24.95
CA VAL A 9 3.96 -27.34 25.40
C VAL A 9 3.46 -27.81 26.77
N ALA A 10 3.15 -26.88 27.68
CA ALA A 10 2.58 -27.20 28.98
C ALA A 10 1.20 -27.87 28.88
N LEU A 11 0.40 -27.52 27.86
CA LEU A 11 -0.93 -28.08 27.63
C LEU A 11 -0.90 -29.50 27.05
N LEU A 12 0.23 -29.96 26.49
CA LEU A 12 0.33 -31.29 25.87
C LEU A 12 0.07 -32.44 26.85
N ASN A 13 0.19 -32.20 28.15
CA ASN A 13 -0.12 -33.19 29.17
C ASN A 13 -1.59 -33.18 29.62
N ASP A 14 -2.37 -32.14 29.29
CA ASP A 14 -3.81 -32.04 29.61
C ASP A 14 -4.63 -32.95 28.68
N GLY A 15 -5.36 -33.91 29.27
CA GLY A 15 -6.21 -34.85 28.52
C GLY A 15 -7.30 -34.17 27.68
N ARG A 16 -7.87 -33.05 28.13
CA ARG A 16 -8.84 -32.27 27.36
C ARG A 16 -8.19 -31.55 26.20
N TYR A 17 -6.95 -31.08 26.34
CA TYR A 17 -6.21 -30.48 25.22
C TYR A 17 -5.82 -31.54 24.19
N LYS A 18 -5.44 -32.76 24.61
CA LYS A 18 -5.24 -33.89 23.70
C LYS A 18 -6.50 -34.21 22.88
N ASN A 19 -7.68 -34.18 23.52
CA ASN A 19 -8.96 -34.33 22.83
C ASN A 19 -9.24 -33.18 21.85
N PHE A 20 -8.86 -31.95 22.20
CA PHE A 20 -8.96 -30.81 21.29
C PHE A 20 -8.08 -31.00 20.05
N ILE A 21 -6.81 -31.41 20.23
CA ILE A 21 -5.89 -31.73 19.13
C ILE A 21 -6.51 -32.79 18.21
N ALA A 22 -6.92 -33.94 18.77
CA ALA A 22 -7.45 -35.05 17.99
C ALA A 22 -8.74 -34.67 17.23
N ASN A 23 -9.65 -33.94 17.88
CA ASN A 23 -10.89 -33.49 17.23
C ASN A 23 -10.61 -32.51 16.10
N LEU A 24 -9.72 -31.54 16.31
CA LEU A 24 -9.38 -30.55 15.30
C LEU A 24 -8.65 -31.18 14.12
N GLU A 25 -7.69 -32.09 14.36
CA GLU A 25 -7.01 -32.85 13.29
C GLU A 25 -8.02 -33.63 12.43
N ARG A 26 -8.97 -34.32 13.07
CA ARG A 26 -10.00 -35.09 12.36
C ARG A 26 -10.86 -34.22 11.46
N VAL A 27 -11.20 -33.01 11.89
CA VAL A 27 -11.96 -32.06 11.06
C VAL A 27 -11.09 -31.47 9.96
N LEU A 28 -9.85 -31.08 10.26
CA LEU A 28 -8.92 -30.51 9.27
C LEU A 28 -8.62 -31.49 8.12
N LYS A 29 -8.57 -32.80 8.40
CA LYS A 29 -8.40 -33.83 7.37
C LYS A 29 -9.54 -33.86 6.35
N GLN A 30 -10.75 -33.42 6.72
CA GLN A 30 -11.91 -33.42 5.81
C GLN A 30 -11.76 -32.39 4.66
N PHE A 31 -10.91 -31.37 4.82
CA PHE A 31 -10.59 -30.44 3.75
C PHE A 31 -9.83 -31.09 2.59
N GLU A 32 -9.15 -32.23 2.81
CA GLU A 32 -8.42 -32.95 1.75
C GLU A 32 -9.34 -33.68 0.78
N TYR A 33 -10.58 -33.95 1.20
CA TYR A 33 -11.58 -34.68 0.42
C TYR A 33 -12.70 -33.76 -0.07
N SER A 34 -12.56 -32.44 0.08
CA SER A 34 -13.56 -31.48 -0.38
C SER A 34 -13.49 -31.35 -1.90
N SER A 35 -14.58 -31.66 -2.58
CA SER A 35 -14.70 -31.53 -4.04
C SER A 35 -15.45 -30.28 -4.46
N GLU A 36 -16.36 -29.80 -3.62
CA GLU A 36 -17.21 -28.65 -3.90
C GLU A 36 -17.07 -27.57 -2.84
N TRP A 37 -17.45 -26.34 -3.18
CA TRP A 37 -17.42 -25.21 -2.25
C TRP A 37 -18.34 -25.42 -1.04
N ALA A 38 -19.43 -26.19 -1.19
CA ALA A 38 -20.35 -26.53 -0.10
C ALA A 38 -19.69 -27.42 0.98
N ASP A 39 -18.74 -28.29 0.57
CA ASP A 39 -17.95 -29.10 1.50
C ASP A 39 -17.06 -28.22 2.37
N LEU A 40 -16.48 -27.16 1.78
CA LEU A 40 -15.66 -26.19 2.50
C LEU A 40 -16.49 -25.50 3.59
N ILE A 41 -17.70 -25.03 3.28
CA ILE A 41 -18.61 -24.43 4.27
C ILE A 41 -18.91 -25.41 5.40
N THR A 42 -19.24 -26.66 5.06
CA THR A 42 -19.52 -27.71 6.04
C THR A 42 -18.34 -27.95 6.97
N ASN A 43 -17.12 -28.00 6.41
CA ASN A 43 -15.90 -28.21 7.18
C ASN A 43 -15.55 -26.98 8.04
N LEU A 44 -15.73 -25.76 7.54
CA LEU A 44 -15.57 -24.52 8.30
C LEU A 44 -16.52 -24.45 9.50
N VAL A 45 -17.79 -24.85 9.33
CA VAL A 45 -18.77 -24.96 10.42
C VAL A 45 -18.29 -25.94 11.49
N LYS A 46 -17.77 -27.11 11.09
CA LYS A 46 -17.23 -28.11 12.02
C LYS A 46 -15.99 -27.60 12.75
N VAL A 47 -15.10 -26.86 12.07
CA VAL A 47 -13.94 -26.23 12.68
C VAL A 47 -14.38 -25.23 13.75
N LYS A 48 -15.29 -24.31 13.40
CA LYS A 48 -15.84 -23.31 14.34
C LYS A 48 -16.40 -23.97 15.60
N LYS A 49 -17.31 -24.94 15.43
CA LYS A 49 -17.93 -25.68 16.55
C LYS A 49 -16.91 -26.42 17.40
N THR A 50 -15.87 -26.99 16.77
CA THR A 50 -14.79 -27.68 17.48
C THR A 50 -14.03 -26.70 18.36
N ILE A 51 -13.64 -25.53 17.85
CA ILE A 51 -12.96 -24.49 18.62
C ILE A 51 -13.82 -24.00 19.78
N GLU A 52 -15.11 -23.72 19.52
CA GLU A 52 -16.06 -23.25 20.53
C GLU A 52 -16.34 -24.27 21.64
N SER A 53 -16.09 -25.57 21.39
CA SER A 53 -16.24 -26.62 22.40
C SER A 53 -15.11 -26.62 23.44
N TYR A 54 -14.05 -25.84 23.22
CA TYR A 54 -12.85 -25.80 24.06
C TYR A 54 -12.49 -24.37 24.53
N PRO A 55 -13.42 -23.60 25.11
CA PRO A 55 -13.24 -22.15 25.34
C PRO A 55 -12.16 -21.79 26.38
N LYS A 56 -11.69 -22.77 27.18
CA LYS A 56 -10.67 -22.57 28.22
C LYS A 56 -9.24 -22.53 27.65
N PHE A 57 -9.03 -23.02 26.43
CA PHE A 57 -7.70 -23.09 25.84
C PHE A 57 -7.46 -21.90 24.92
N LEU A 58 -6.55 -21.00 25.32
CA LEU A 58 -6.19 -19.81 24.53
C LEU A 58 -5.16 -20.11 23.43
N SER A 59 -4.69 -21.36 23.33
CA SER A 59 -3.80 -21.84 22.28
C SER A 59 -4.58 -22.74 21.32
N ILE A 60 -4.57 -22.39 20.03
CA ILE A 60 -5.17 -23.22 18.98
C ILE A 60 -4.16 -24.29 18.55
N PRO A 61 -4.47 -25.58 18.71
CA PRO A 61 -3.61 -26.64 18.20
C PRO A 61 -3.58 -26.62 16.67
N LYS A 62 -2.48 -27.08 16.07
CA LYS A 62 -2.33 -27.17 14.60
C LYS A 62 -2.61 -25.86 13.87
N ARG A 63 -2.40 -24.71 14.53
CA ARG A 63 -2.62 -23.36 14.01
C ARG A 63 -2.08 -23.10 12.60
N ILE A 64 -0.92 -23.67 12.25
CA ILE A 64 -0.32 -23.53 10.92
C ILE A 64 -1.19 -24.22 9.87
N THR A 65 -1.57 -25.49 10.10
CA THR A 65 -2.41 -26.25 9.18
C THR A 65 -3.80 -25.62 9.08
N LEU A 66 -4.38 -25.23 10.22
CA LEU A 66 -5.66 -24.51 10.26
C LEU A 66 -5.59 -23.23 9.42
N SER A 67 -4.60 -22.37 9.67
CA SER A 67 -4.48 -21.10 8.94
C SER A 67 -4.30 -21.31 7.44
N LYS A 68 -3.52 -22.31 7.02
CA LYS A 68 -3.40 -22.68 5.60
C LYS A 68 -4.75 -23.06 4.99
N ARG A 69 -5.58 -23.84 5.68
CA ARG A 69 -6.93 -24.20 5.21
C ARG A 69 -7.84 -22.98 5.14
N LEU A 70 -7.80 -22.10 6.14
CA LEU A 70 -8.58 -20.86 6.11
C LEU A 70 -8.15 -19.96 4.95
N ALA A 71 -6.84 -19.78 4.72
CA ALA A 71 -6.33 -18.99 3.60
C ALA A 71 -6.78 -19.56 2.23
N GLN A 72 -6.78 -20.89 2.06
CA GLN A 72 -7.34 -21.54 0.87
C GLN A 72 -8.82 -21.22 0.67
N CYS A 73 -9.60 -21.18 1.75
CA CYS A 73 -11.02 -20.82 1.70
C CYS A 73 -11.27 -19.35 1.36
N LEU A 74 -10.25 -18.49 1.38
CA LEU A 74 -10.31 -17.10 0.95
C LEU A 74 -9.83 -16.88 -0.50
N HIS A 75 -9.62 -17.95 -1.26
CA HIS A 75 -9.24 -17.83 -2.67
C HIS A 75 -10.31 -17.06 -3.47
N PRO A 76 -9.93 -16.09 -4.34
CA PRO A 76 -10.90 -15.25 -5.08
C PRO A 76 -11.89 -16.01 -5.95
N ALA A 77 -11.51 -17.20 -6.44
CA ALA A 77 -12.40 -18.05 -7.26
C ALA A 77 -13.54 -18.73 -6.46
N LEU A 78 -13.54 -18.64 -5.12
CA LEU A 78 -14.57 -19.22 -4.27
C LEU A 78 -15.73 -18.23 -4.06
N PRO A 79 -16.96 -18.71 -3.85
CA PRO A 79 -18.11 -17.85 -3.67
C PRO A 79 -18.07 -17.11 -2.33
N SER A 80 -18.74 -15.95 -2.27
CA SER A 80 -18.80 -15.08 -1.08
C SER A 80 -19.27 -15.80 0.18
N GLY A 81 -20.15 -16.81 0.06
CA GLY A 81 -20.60 -17.63 1.18
C GLY A 81 -19.46 -18.38 1.88
N VAL A 82 -18.44 -18.86 1.13
CA VAL A 82 -17.26 -19.50 1.71
C VAL A 82 -16.37 -18.47 2.40
N HIS A 83 -16.18 -17.29 1.78
CA HIS A 83 -15.41 -16.19 2.37
C HIS A 83 -16.01 -15.73 3.69
N LEU A 84 -17.30 -15.39 3.71
CA LEU A 84 -18.03 -14.98 4.91
C LEU A 84 -17.91 -16.03 6.02
N LYS A 85 -18.09 -17.31 5.67
CA LYS A 85 -17.98 -18.36 6.66
C LYS A 85 -16.58 -18.49 7.23
N THR A 86 -15.56 -18.29 6.40
CA THR A 86 -14.16 -18.33 6.82
C THR A 86 -13.82 -17.15 7.72
N LEU A 87 -14.32 -15.94 7.42
CA LEU A 87 -14.16 -14.76 8.27
C LEU A 87 -14.80 -14.95 9.65
N GLU A 88 -15.95 -15.63 9.76
CA GLU A 88 -16.51 -16.02 11.07
C GLU A 88 -15.58 -16.96 11.85
N VAL A 89 -14.86 -17.87 11.18
CA VAL A 89 -13.89 -18.75 11.83
C VAL A 89 -12.69 -17.94 12.34
N TYR A 90 -12.18 -17.01 11.54
CA TYR A 90 -11.11 -16.08 11.98
C TYR A 90 -11.55 -15.26 13.20
N GLU A 91 -12.74 -14.66 13.17
CA GLU A 91 -13.28 -13.92 14.31
C GLU A 91 -13.37 -14.79 15.57
N THR A 92 -13.85 -16.03 15.42
CA THR A 92 -13.93 -16.99 16.53
C THR A 92 -12.56 -17.29 17.12
N ILE A 93 -11.55 -17.51 16.27
CA ILE A 93 -10.17 -17.73 16.69
C ILE A 93 -9.63 -16.51 17.43
N PHE A 94 -9.74 -15.31 16.84
CA PHE A 94 -9.15 -14.10 17.40
C PHE A 94 -9.77 -13.72 18.74
N ARG A 95 -11.09 -13.84 18.87
CA ARG A 95 -11.81 -13.66 20.13
C ARG A 95 -11.35 -14.65 21.19
N MET A 96 -11.12 -15.91 20.82
CA MET A 96 -10.74 -16.97 21.76
C MET A 96 -9.28 -16.83 22.22
N ILE A 97 -8.34 -16.55 21.32
CA ILE A 97 -6.91 -16.47 21.67
C ILE A 97 -6.54 -15.13 22.33
N GLY A 98 -7.31 -14.07 22.04
CA GLY A 98 -7.10 -12.72 22.55
C GLY A 98 -5.89 -11.99 21.97
N LYS A 99 -5.78 -10.68 22.25
CA LYS A 99 -4.75 -9.77 21.70
C LYS A 99 -3.33 -10.34 21.82
N ARG A 100 -2.92 -10.80 23.00
CA ARG A 100 -1.54 -11.28 23.26
C ARG A 100 -1.14 -12.46 22.37
N ASN A 101 -1.99 -13.47 22.28
CA ASN A 101 -1.69 -14.64 21.44
C ASN A 101 -1.84 -14.32 19.96
N LEU A 102 -2.76 -13.43 19.59
CA LEU A 102 -2.89 -12.95 18.22
C LEU A 102 -1.62 -12.22 17.78
N GLN A 103 -1.01 -11.36 18.59
CA GLN A 103 0.27 -10.69 18.25
C GLN A 103 1.36 -11.71 17.91
N ARG A 104 1.49 -12.78 18.72
CA ARG A 104 2.46 -13.84 18.49
C ARG A 104 2.21 -14.59 17.18
N ASP A 105 0.94 -14.79 16.84
CA ASP A 105 0.50 -15.63 15.74
C ASP A 105 0.03 -14.79 14.52
N ILE A 106 0.28 -13.48 14.51
CA ILE A 106 -0.33 -12.59 13.52
C ILE A 106 0.11 -12.92 12.10
N ILE A 107 1.40 -13.26 11.92
CA ILE A 107 1.97 -13.62 10.62
C ILE A 107 1.22 -14.81 10.02
N ILE A 108 0.90 -15.83 10.82
CA ILE A 108 0.26 -17.03 10.29
C ILE A 108 -1.17 -16.76 9.83
N TYR A 109 -1.92 -15.90 10.53
CA TYR A 109 -3.33 -15.63 10.21
C TYR A 109 -3.51 -14.58 9.11
N SER A 110 -2.47 -13.80 8.80
CA SER A 110 -2.55 -12.68 7.86
C SER A 110 -2.53 -13.10 6.39
N CYS A 111 -1.84 -14.20 6.04
CA CYS A 111 -1.53 -14.55 4.66
C CYS A 111 -2.75 -14.67 3.72
N GLY A 112 -3.89 -15.15 4.21
CA GLY A 112 -5.11 -15.27 3.41
C GLY A 112 -6.01 -14.03 3.43
N LEU A 113 -5.88 -13.19 4.46
CA LEU A 113 -6.80 -12.09 4.69
C LEU A 113 -6.51 -10.90 3.77
N PHE A 114 -5.25 -10.50 3.61
CA PHE A 114 -4.91 -9.29 2.84
C PHE A 114 -5.23 -9.40 1.34
N PRO A 115 -4.90 -10.51 0.66
CA PRO A 115 -5.21 -10.63 -0.78
C PRO A 115 -6.71 -10.69 -1.08
N LEU A 116 -7.54 -11.01 -0.09
CA LEU A 116 -8.98 -11.08 -0.25
C LEU A 116 -9.60 -9.71 -0.49
N LEU A 117 -9.18 -8.66 0.22
CA LEU A 117 -9.89 -7.37 0.24
C LEU A 117 -10.10 -6.75 -1.16
N PRO A 118 -9.09 -6.68 -2.05
CA PRO A 118 -9.29 -6.13 -3.38
C PRO A 118 -10.29 -6.95 -4.21
N ALA A 119 -10.20 -8.29 -4.13
CA ALA A 119 -10.96 -9.22 -4.97
C ALA A 119 -12.31 -9.65 -4.38
N ALA A 120 -12.61 -9.28 -3.13
CA ALA A 120 -13.79 -9.74 -2.42
C ALA A 120 -15.08 -9.14 -3.00
N ALA A 121 -16.14 -9.93 -3.01
CA ALA A 121 -17.48 -9.43 -3.31
C ALA A 121 -17.90 -8.33 -2.32
N LEU A 122 -18.71 -7.36 -2.78
CA LEU A 122 -19.20 -6.24 -1.98
C LEU A 122 -19.70 -6.61 -0.56
N PRO A 123 -20.51 -7.67 -0.33
CA PRO A 123 -20.96 -8.00 1.02
C PRO A 123 -19.85 -8.53 1.95
N VAL A 124 -18.72 -9.00 1.40
CA VAL A 124 -17.59 -9.54 2.18
C VAL A 124 -16.70 -8.42 2.70
N LYS A 125 -16.50 -7.34 1.92
CA LYS A 125 -15.59 -6.24 2.27
C LYS A 125 -15.90 -5.62 3.64
N PRO A 126 -17.16 -5.27 4.00
CA PRO A 126 -17.46 -4.71 5.32
C PRO A 126 -17.12 -5.65 6.48
N VAL A 127 -17.32 -6.97 6.31
CA VAL A 127 -17.01 -7.97 7.34
C VAL A 127 -15.50 -8.10 7.53
N LEU A 128 -14.74 -8.10 6.44
CA LEU A 128 -13.27 -8.15 6.49
C LEU A 128 -12.69 -6.87 7.12
N LEU A 129 -13.22 -5.69 6.78
CA LEU A 129 -12.79 -4.43 7.38
C LEU A 129 -13.07 -4.41 8.89
N THR A 130 -14.23 -4.92 9.34
CA THR A 130 -14.52 -5.05 10.78
C THR A 130 -13.49 -5.93 11.49
N LEU A 131 -13.06 -7.03 10.84
CA LEU A 131 -12.03 -7.91 11.38
C LEU A 131 -10.70 -7.17 11.57
N TYR A 132 -10.29 -6.35 10.59
CA TYR A 132 -9.07 -5.54 10.69
C TYR A 132 -9.17 -4.49 11.80
N GLU A 133 -10.26 -3.73 11.84
CA GLU A 133 -10.46 -2.69 12.84
C GLU A 133 -10.54 -3.24 14.27
N THR A 134 -11.17 -4.40 14.44
CA THR A 134 -11.40 -5.02 15.76
C THR A 134 -10.16 -5.75 16.27
N TYR A 135 -9.42 -6.43 15.40
CA TYR A 135 -8.38 -7.38 15.81
C TYR A 135 -6.97 -7.02 15.36
N PHE A 136 -6.79 -6.30 14.24
CA PHE A 136 -5.46 -5.92 13.73
C PHE A 136 -5.06 -4.54 14.22
N LEU A 137 -5.93 -3.55 14.07
CA LEU A 137 -5.62 -2.17 14.44
C LEU A 137 -5.19 -2.02 15.91
N PRO A 138 -5.79 -2.73 16.88
CA PRO A 138 -5.35 -2.66 18.28
C PRO A 138 -4.03 -3.38 18.55
N LEU A 139 -3.36 -4.00 17.58
CA LEU A 139 -2.07 -4.67 17.79
C LEU A 139 -0.89 -3.69 17.79
N ASP A 140 -1.11 -2.44 17.36
CA ASP A 140 -0.13 -1.36 17.32
C ASP A 140 1.16 -1.81 16.58
N GLU A 141 2.35 -1.55 17.13
CA GLU A 141 3.65 -1.90 16.52
C GLU A 141 3.85 -3.42 16.27
N ALA A 142 3.04 -4.29 16.89
CA ALA A 142 3.10 -5.73 16.60
C ALA A 142 2.65 -6.07 15.16
N LEU A 143 2.07 -5.10 14.43
CA LEU A 143 1.79 -5.22 13.00
C LEU A 143 3.04 -5.09 12.12
N ASN A 144 4.17 -4.58 12.63
CA ASN A 144 5.35 -4.30 11.80
C ASN A 144 5.75 -5.48 10.88
N PRO A 145 5.83 -6.74 11.35
CA PRO A 145 6.23 -7.87 10.50
C PRO A 145 5.29 -8.16 9.32
N ILE A 146 4.05 -7.68 9.36
CA ILE A 146 3.02 -7.90 8.34
C ILE A 146 2.60 -6.62 7.62
N LEU A 147 3.10 -5.46 8.03
CA LEU A 147 2.56 -4.16 7.61
C LEU A 147 2.62 -3.96 6.09
N THR A 148 3.75 -4.26 5.46
CA THR A 148 3.87 -4.19 3.99
C THR A 148 2.83 -5.09 3.31
N GLY A 149 2.64 -6.31 3.80
CA GLY A 149 1.62 -7.22 3.26
C GLY A 149 0.19 -6.70 3.46
N PHE A 150 -0.05 -6.03 4.59
CA PHE A 150 -1.35 -5.44 4.88
C PHE A 150 -1.66 -4.28 3.94
N LEU A 151 -0.69 -3.37 3.75
CA LEU A 151 -0.79 -2.25 2.82
C LEU A 151 -0.97 -2.72 1.36
N LEU A 152 -0.36 -3.83 0.97
CA LEU A 152 -0.57 -4.46 -0.33
C LEU A 152 -2.01 -4.98 -0.55
N GLY A 153 -2.76 -5.23 0.53
CA GLY A 153 -4.19 -5.54 0.45
C GLY A 153 -5.07 -4.29 0.49
N LEU A 154 -4.68 -3.26 1.25
CA LEU A 154 -5.47 -2.03 1.44
C LEU A 154 -5.42 -1.10 0.23
N PHE A 155 -4.23 -0.80 -0.29
CA PHE A 155 -4.08 0.19 -1.37
C PHE A 155 -4.80 -0.19 -2.67
N PRO A 156 -4.71 -1.43 -3.17
CA PRO A 156 -5.47 -1.81 -4.36
C PRO A 156 -6.99 -1.81 -4.13
N ALA A 157 -7.45 -1.89 -2.88
CA ALA A 157 -8.86 -1.82 -2.54
C ALA A 157 -9.36 -0.38 -2.28
N LEU A 158 -8.48 0.61 -2.25
CA LEU A 158 -8.82 2.01 -2.02
C LEU A 158 -9.29 2.67 -3.33
N GLU A 159 -10.52 2.34 -3.73
CA GLU A 159 -11.15 2.80 -4.98
C GLU A 159 -12.02 4.05 -4.73
N GLU A 160 -11.71 5.16 -5.40
CA GLU A 160 -12.48 6.40 -5.28
C GLU A 160 -13.96 6.19 -5.67
N GLY A 161 -14.86 6.74 -4.85
CA GLY A 161 -16.31 6.61 -5.05
C GLY A 161 -16.92 5.30 -4.55
N ALA A 162 -16.12 4.37 -4.03
CA ALA A 162 -16.65 3.17 -3.38
C ALA A 162 -17.22 3.48 -1.98
N ASP A 163 -18.33 2.84 -1.61
CA ASP A 163 -18.98 3.01 -0.30
C ASP A 163 -18.06 2.69 0.90
N TYR A 164 -16.99 1.91 0.67
CA TYR A 164 -16.00 1.53 1.67
C TYR A 164 -14.72 2.37 1.62
N TYR A 165 -14.62 3.36 0.73
CA TYR A 165 -13.42 4.19 0.56
C TYR A 165 -13.00 4.86 1.86
N ASP A 166 -13.92 5.62 2.48
CA ASP A 166 -13.65 6.38 3.71
C ASP A 166 -13.22 5.46 4.86
N ARG A 167 -13.75 4.24 4.89
CA ARG A 167 -13.43 3.24 5.91
C ARG A 167 -12.01 2.70 5.75
N ILE A 168 -11.58 2.42 4.52
CA ILE A 168 -10.20 2.01 4.23
C ILE A 168 -9.24 3.18 4.50
N TYR A 169 -9.60 4.39 4.08
CA TYR A 169 -8.80 5.59 4.30
C TYR A 169 -8.59 5.85 5.80
N ALA A 170 -9.67 5.83 6.59
CA ALA A 170 -9.60 5.97 8.04
C ALA A 170 -8.76 4.86 8.69
N LEU A 171 -8.82 3.62 8.18
CA LEU A 171 -7.96 2.54 8.66
C LEU A 171 -6.47 2.83 8.41
N LEU A 172 -6.12 3.34 7.22
CA LEU A 172 -4.74 3.76 6.90
C LEU A 172 -4.26 4.91 7.80
N ASP A 173 -5.10 5.92 8.05
CA ASP A 173 -4.80 7.01 8.99
C ASP A 173 -4.55 6.51 10.40
N ASN A 174 -5.42 5.62 10.88
CA ASN A 174 -5.26 5.04 12.21
C ASN A 174 -3.99 4.20 12.32
N LEU A 175 -3.61 3.47 11.26
CA LEU A 175 -2.32 2.76 11.22
C LEU A 175 -1.15 3.74 11.26
N SER A 176 -1.19 4.82 10.49
CA SER A 176 -0.14 5.85 10.48
C SER A 176 0.06 6.52 11.84
N ASN A 177 -0.99 6.58 12.67
CA ASN A 177 -0.92 7.17 14.01
C ASN A 177 -0.48 6.17 15.11
N ARG A 178 -0.52 4.86 14.84
CA ARG A 178 -0.20 3.79 15.81
C ARG A 178 1.17 3.15 15.61
N ILE A 179 1.74 3.34 14.42
CA ILE A 179 3.03 2.78 14.03
C ILE A 179 3.99 3.95 13.83
N ASP A 180 5.28 3.72 14.12
CA ASP A 180 6.32 4.70 13.79
C ASP A 180 6.17 5.19 12.34
N LYS A 181 6.16 6.51 12.16
CA LYS A 181 5.88 7.11 10.86
C LYS A 181 6.93 6.74 9.82
N PHE A 182 8.22 6.77 10.18
CA PHE A 182 9.27 6.40 9.24
C PHE A 182 9.11 4.96 8.76
N TYR A 183 8.80 4.04 9.67
CA TYR A 183 8.52 2.65 9.32
C TYR A 183 7.27 2.52 8.43
N PHE A 184 6.18 3.19 8.79
CA PHE A 184 4.92 3.16 8.04
C PHE A 184 5.10 3.60 6.58
N TYR A 185 5.74 4.75 6.34
CA TYR A 185 6.00 5.23 4.98
C TYR A 185 7.02 4.37 4.24
N THR A 186 8.00 3.75 4.93
CA THR A 186 8.88 2.74 4.31
C THR A 186 8.08 1.57 3.76
N CYS A 187 7.06 1.11 4.50
CA CYS A 187 6.16 0.04 4.05
C CYS A 187 5.27 0.49 2.88
N ILE A 188 4.85 1.75 2.81
CA ILE A 188 4.13 2.30 1.63
C ILE A 188 5.04 2.29 0.39
N TRP A 189 6.28 2.76 0.51
CA TRP A 189 7.25 2.72 -0.60
C TRP A 189 7.57 1.29 -1.03
N SER A 190 7.66 0.36 -0.07
CA SER A 190 7.83 -1.07 -0.35
C SER A 190 6.63 -1.64 -1.12
N ALA A 191 5.40 -1.33 -0.69
CA ALA A 191 4.18 -1.75 -1.38
C ALA A 191 4.12 -1.20 -2.83
N THR A 192 4.54 0.05 -3.01
CA THR A 192 4.62 0.74 -4.31
C THR A 192 5.61 0.04 -5.26
N ASN A 193 6.76 -0.41 -4.75
CA ASN A 193 7.72 -1.20 -5.53
C ASN A 193 7.12 -2.56 -5.97
N LEU A 194 6.41 -3.23 -5.06
CA LEU A 194 6.02 -4.64 -5.21
C LEU A 194 4.82 -4.86 -6.14
N VAL A 195 3.79 -4.02 -6.08
CA VAL A 195 2.52 -4.26 -6.81
C VAL A 195 2.02 -3.01 -7.53
N ALA A 196 1.84 -3.12 -8.85
CA ALA A 196 1.39 -2.01 -9.69
C ALA A 196 0.01 -1.45 -9.27
N ALA A 197 -0.93 -2.32 -8.91
CA ALA A 197 -2.27 -1.92 -8.48
C ALA A 197 -2.28 -1.09 -7.18
N ALA A 198 -1.21 -1.11 -6.38
CA ALA A 198 -1.10 -0.32 -5.16
C ALA A 198 -0.53 1.09 -5.40
N ARG A 199 0.14 1.33 -6.54
CA ARG A 199 0.99 2.52 -6.73
C ARG A 199 0.20 3.82 -6.71
N HIS A 200 -0.90 3.90 -7.47
CA HIS A 200 -1.64 5.16 -7.59
C HIS A 200 -2.26 5.59 -6.26
N SER A 201 -2.95 4.68 -5.57
CA SER A 201 -3.56 4.96 -4.27
C SER A 201 -2.53 5.21 -3.17
N ALA A 202 -1.40 4.50 -3.18
CA ALA A 202 -0.28 4.77 -2.28
C ALA A 202 0.30 6.17 -2.47
N LEU A 203 0.57 6.60 -3.71
CA LEU A 203 1.10 7.93 -4.00
C LEU A 203 0.10 9.03 -3.64
N THR A 204 -1.18 8.81 -3.94
CA THR A 204 -2.25 9.75 -3.58
C THR A 204 -2.35 9.92 -2.06
N PHE A 205 -2.25 8.81 -1.31
CA PHE A 205 -2.21 8.86 0.15
C PHE A 205 -1.00 9.66 0.69
N ILE A 206 0.20 9.42 0.14
CA ILE A 206 1.41 10.18 0.51
C ILE A 206 1.23 11.68 0.23
N LEU A 207 0.74 12.04 -0.95
CA LEU A 207 0.50 13.43 -1.36
C LEU A 207 -0.54 14.12 -0.47
N ASN A 208 -1.60 13.41 -0.08
CA ASN A 208 -2.63 13.93 0.82
C ASN A 208 -2.11 14.15 2.25
N HIS A 209 -1.08 13.40 2.66
CA HIS A 209 -0.43 13.55 3.97
C HIS A 209 0.69 14.59 4.00
N PHE A 210 1.09 15.10 2.84
CA PHE A 210 2.07 16.18 2.75
C PHE A 210 1.42 17.52 3.14
N ASP A 211 1.93 18.16 4.19
CA ASP A 211 1.46 19.48 4.62
C ASP A 211 2.21 20.53 3.83
N LYS A 212 1.56 21.10 2.81
CA LYS A 212 2.14 22.14 1.93
C LYS A 212 2.60 23.41 2.67
N ARG A 213 2.24 23.57 3.94
CA ARG A 213 2.67 24.70 4.78
C ARG A 213 4.01 24.45 5.45
N LYS A 214 4.53 23.23 5.37
CA LYS A 214 5.79 22.80 5.99
C LYS A 214 6.80 22.44 4.92
N THR A 215 8.07 22.54 5.29
CA THR A 215 9.15 22.09 4.43
C THR A 215 9.27 20.58 4.47
N MET A 216 9.94 20.00 3.46
CA MET A 216 10.26 18.57 3.48
C MET A 216 11.13 18.17 4.69
N GLU A 217 11.97 19.08 5.19
CA GLU A 217 12.82 18.87 6.38
C GLU A 217 11.99 18.64 7.65
N ASP A 218 10.83 19.28 7.75
CA ASP A 218 9.91 19.11 8.90
C ASP A 218 9.06 17.83 8.80
N GLN A 219 9.09 17.15 7.65
CA GLN A 219 8.25 16.00 7.33
C GLN A 219 9.02 14.83 6.71
N LEU A 220 10.30 14.67 7.06
CA LEU A 220 11.20 13.64 6.50
C LEU A 220 10.66 12.21 6.62
N TYR A 221 9.78 11.95 7.59
CA TYR A 221 9.13 10.65 7.74
C TYR A 221 8.40 10.19 6.48
N LEU A 222 7.96 11.09 5.59
CA LEU A 222 7.33 10.76 4.30
C LEU A 222 8.28 10.03 3.33
N MET A 223 9.60 10.17 3.48
CA MET A 223 10.59 9.42 2.70
C MET A 223 10.77 7.98 3.21
N GLY A 224 10.27 7.69 4.43
CA GLY A 224 10.57 6.47 5.16
C GLY A 224 12.01 6.42 5.67
N SER A 225 12.36 5.31 6.31
CA SER A 225 13.70 5.02 6.84
C SER A 225 14.71 4.62 5.75
N SER A 226 14.24 4.21 4.58
CA SER A 226 15.09 3.75 3.46
C SER A 226 14.87 4.61 2.22
N VAL A 227 15.78 5.58 2.03
CA VAL A 227 15.80 6.44 0.83
C VAL A 227 15.95 5.60 -0.44
N GLU A 228 16.75 4.53 -0.40
CA GLU A 228 16.92 3.62 -1.55
C GLU A 228 15.59 2.99 -1.99
N THR A 229 14.77 2.55 -1.03
CA THR A 229 13.45 1.97 -1.32
C THR A 229 12.51 3.00 -1.93
N MET A 230 12.52 4.24 -1.42
CA MET A 230 11.75 5.35 -1.97
C MET A 230 12.21 5.70 -3.40
N VAL A 231 13.52 5.84 -3.64
CA VAL A 231 14.09 6.14 -4.96
C VAL A 231 13.75 5.05 -5.97
N SER A 232 13.86 3.77 -5.57
CA SER A 232 13.43 2.64 -6.40
C SER A 232 11.95 2.75 -6.78
N ALA A 233 11.08 3.08 -5.82
CA ALA A 233 9.64 3.21 -6.05
C ALA A 233 9.34 4.36 -7.02
N VAL A 234 10.02 5.51 -6.83
CA VAL A 234 9.92 6.68 -7.72
C VAL A 234 10.27 6.28 -9.15
N CYS A 235 11.41 5.62 -9.35
CA CYS A 235 11.86 5.16 -10.66
C CYS A 235 10.86 4.18 -11.31
N ILE A 236 10.37 3.19 -10.57
CA ILE A 236 9.37 2.23 -11.07
C ILE A 236 8.08 2.95 -11.47
N CYS A 237 7.58 3.89 -10.66
CA CYS A 237 6.37 4.65 -10.96
C CYS A 237 6.54 5.54 -12.21
N LEU A 238 7.71 6.15 -12.40
CA LEU A 238 8.01 6.90 -13.63
C LEU A 238 8.06 5.99 -14.86
N GLN A 239 8.45 4.72 -14.70
CA GLN A 239 8.51 3.73 -15.79
C GLN A 239 7.16 3.09 -16.13
N ASP A 240 6.09 3.35 -15.37
CA ASP A 240 4.78 2.75 -15.59
C ASP A 240 4.08 3.29 -16.83
N ARG A 241 4.45 2.71 -17.99
CA ARG A 241 4.05 3.26 -19.28
C ARG A 241 2.53 3.23 -19.52
N GLU A 242 1.82 2.28 -18.95
CA GLU A 242 0.38 2.12 -19.16
C GLU A 242 -0.45 2.89 -18.12
N GLN A 243 0.15 3.31 -17.01
CA GLN A 243 -0.56 3.94 -15.90
C GLN A 243 -0.24 5.43 -15.80
N SER A 244 -0.84 6.22 -16.69
CA SER A 244 -0.61 7.68 -16.74
C SER A 244 -0.91 8.39 -15.42
N LEU A 245 -1.87 7.91 -14.63
CA LEU A 245 -2.19 8.44 -13.31
C LEU A 245 -1.04 8.22 -12.31
N VAL A 246 -0.39 7.06 -12.31
CA VAL A 246 0.80 6.79 -11.48
C VAL A 246 1.93 7.74 -11.86
N GLN A 247 2.20 7.88 -13.15
CA GLN A 247 3.25 8.80 -13.64
C GLN A 247 2.96 10.27 -13.29
N ARG A 248 1.70 10.69 -13.33
CA ARG A 248 1.29 12.04 -12.89
C ARG A 248 1.50 12.21 -11.38
N SER A 249 0.98 11.29 -10.56
CA SER A 249 1.11 11.35 -9.10
C SER A 249 2.57 11.36 -8.64
N ILE A 250 3.45 10.55 -9.25
CA ILE A 250 4.86 10.54 -8.86
C ILE A 250 5.60 11.82 -9.28
N LEU A 251 5.24 12.40 -10.42
CA LEU A 251 5.79 13.69 -10.84
C LEU A 251 5.28 14.83 -9.96
N ASP A 252 4.03 14.77 -9.51
CA ASP A 252 3.48 15.71 -8.53
C ASP A 252 4.22 15.57 -7.18
N PHE A 253 4.55 14.34 -6.76
CA PHE A 253 5.40 14.09 -5.59
C PHE A 253 6.80 14.67 -5.75
N LEU A 254 7.44 14.49 -6.92
CA LEU A 254 8.76 15.09 -7.20
C LEU A 254 8.70 16.61 -7.18
N LEU A 255 7.66 17.21 -7.73
CA LEU A 255 7.49 18.67 -7.76
C LEU A 255 7.33 19.24 -6.35
N VAL A 256 6.49 18.61 -5.53
CA VAL A 256 6.09 19.14 -4.22
C VAL A 256 7.06 18.73 -3.11
N CYS A 257 7.45 17.46 -3.05
CA CYS A 257 8.23 16.90 -1.94
C CYS A 257 9.74 16.90 -2.21
N LEU A 258 10.16 16.76 -3.46
CA LEU A 258 11.57 16.61 -3.85
C LEU A 258 11.97 17.56 -5.00
N PRO A 259 11.76 18.88 -4.85
CA PRO A 259 12.15 19.84 -5.89
C PRO A 259 13.66 19.77 -6.14
N MET A 260 14.14 20.21 -7.30
CA MET A 260 15.57 20.08 -7.67
C MET A 260 16.56 20.75 -6.69
N HIS A 261 16.13 21.74 -5.91
CA HIS A 261 16.93 22.37 -4.85
C HIS A 261 16.92 21.59 -3.51
N ASN A 262 16.22 20.46 -3.44
CA ASN A 262 16.14 19.58 -2.28
C ASN A 262 17.52 18.96 -1.98
N LYS A 263 17.86 18.88 -0.68
CA LYS A 263 19.15 18.37 -0.20
C LYS A 263 19.07 16.99 0.47
N GLN A 264 17.90 16.36 0.44
CA GLN A 264 17.64 15.07 1.08
C GLN A 264 18.10 13.88 0.21
N LEU A 265 18.31 14.11 -1.08
CA LEU A 265 18.83 13.10 -2.00
C LEU A 265 20.32 13.28 -2.25
N THR A 266 21.02 12.14 -2.36
CA THR A 266 22.38 12.14 -2.88
C THR A 266 22.37 12.49 -4.37
N LYS A 267 23.50 12.98 -4.90
CA LYS A 267 23.64 13.23 -6.34
C LYS A 267 23.33 11.98 -7.17
N ILE A 268 23.78 10.81 -6.70
CA ILE A 268 23.58 9.53 -7.39
C ILE A 268 22.09 9.17 -7.48
N ASP A 269 21.35 9.35 -6.39
CA ASP A 269 19.91 9.06 -6.36
C ASP A 269 19.11 10.00 -7.24
N LEU A 270 19.45 11.30 -7.20
CA LEU A 270 18.83 12.29 -8.08
C LEU A 270 19.11 11.98 -9.56
N MET A 271 20.34 11.57 -9.90
CA MET A 271 20.70 11.15 -11.26
C MET A 271 19.85 9.98 -11.75
N LYS A 272 19.64 8.95 -10.91
CA LYS A 272 18.77 7.81 -11.26
C LYS A 272 17.35 8.29 -11.61
N ILE A 273 16.77 9.16 -10.79
CA ILE A 273 15.41 9.70 -11.01
C ILE A 273 15.36 10.52 -12.30
N ILE A 274 16.32 11.43 -12.52
CA ILE A 274 16.39 12.27 -13.72
C ILE A 274 16.48 11.40 -14.97
N MET A 275 17.36 10.41 -14.99
CA MET A 275 17.49 9.49 -16.13
C MET A 275 16.16 8.86 -16.50
N VAL A 276 15.43 8.35 -15.51
CA VAL A 276 14.12 7.74 -15.75
C VAL A 276 13.08 8.78 -16.19
N ALA A 277 13.08 9.97 -15.59
CA ALA A 277 12.18 11.05 -15.98
C ALA A 277 12.41 11.50 -17.44
N LEU A 278 13.64 11.50 -17.93
CA LEU A 278 13.94 11.80 -19.34
C LEU A 278 13.33 10.78 -20.30
N HIS A 279 13.27 9.50 -19.92
CA HIS A 279 12.58 8.48 -20.74
C HIS A 279 11.07 8.73 -20.82
N VAL A 280 10.46 9.38 -19.81
CA VAL A 280 9.05 9.75 -19.83
C VAL A 280 8.76 10.80 -20.92
N LEU A 281 9.69 11.74 -21.16
CA LEU A 281 9.53 12.78 -22.20
C LEU A 281 9.37 12.19 -23.61
N LEU A 282 9.93 11.00 -23.86
CA LEU A 282 9.81 10.31 -25.14
C LEU A 282 8.37 9.90 -25.48
N LYS A 283 7.48 9.83 -24.49
CA LYS A 283 6.05 9.53 -24.69
C LYS A 283 5.25 10.65 -25.33
N ARG A 284 5.78 11.89 -25.31
CA ARG A 284 5.09 13.09 -25.81
C ARG A 284 3.71 13.33 -25.17
N ASP A 285 3.49 12.86 -23.95
CA ASP A 285 2.29 13.20 -23.17
C ASP A 285 2.46 14.60 -22.59
N MET A 286 1.60 15.53 -23.02
CA MET A 286 1.67 16.94 -22.60
C MET A 286 1.51 17.13 -21.09
N SER A 287 0.73 16.29 -20.43
CA SER A 287 0.50 16.36 -18.99
C SER A 287 1.74 15.95 -18.20
N LEU A 288 2.46 14.92 -18.67
CA LEU A 288 3.72 14.48 -18.07
C LEU A 288 4.86 15.47 -18.37
N ASN A 289 4.97 15.91 -19.62
CA ASN A 289 6.00 16.87 -20.04
C ASN A 289 5.90 18.16 -19.25
N ARG A 290 4.69 18.71 -19.05
CA ARG A 290 4.49 19.92 -18.23
C ARG A 290 4.99 19.78 -16.81
N ARG A 291 4.76 18.63 -16.17
CA ARG A 291 5.23 18.36 -14.79
C ARG A 291 6.74 18.21 -14.70
N ILE A 292 7.36 17.50 -15.67
CA ILE A 292 8.82 17.37 -15.73
C ILE A 292 9.47 18.73 -15.93
N TYR A 293 8.95 19.54 -16.86
CA TYR A 293 9.45 20.90 -17.06
C TYR A 293 9.25 21.75 -15.81
N ALA A 294 8.10 21.67 -15.14
CA ALA A 294 7.87 22.39 -13.90
C ALA A 294 8.87 22.01 -12.82
N TRP A 295 9.15 20.72 -12.68
CA TRP A 295 10.13 20.21 -11.72
C TRP A 295 11.55 20.69 -12.03
N PHE A 296 11.98 20.62 -13.30
CA PHE A 296 13.29 21.08 -13.74
C PHE A 296 13.49 22.59 -13.65
N LEU A 297 12.44 23.37 -13.87
CA LEU A 297 12.48 24.82 -13.90
C LEU A 297 12.09 25.47 -12.57
N GLY A 298 11.61 24.69 -11.60
CA GLY A 298 11.19 25.19 -10.29
C GLY A 298 9.92 26.04 -10.35
N THR A 299 9.07 25.86 -11.37
CA THR A 299 7.80 26.60 -11.46
C THR A 299 6.77 25.91 -10.57
N GLU A 300 6.25 26.61 -9.56
CA GLU A 300 5.12 26.11 -8.78
C GLU A 300 3.89 25.94 -9.69
N GLN A 301 3.55 24.70 -10.03
CA GLN A 301 2.22 24.38 -10.56
C GLN A 301 1.37 23.92 -9.39
N SER A 302 0.39 24.72 -8.97
CA SER A 302 -0.66 24.21 -8.10
C SER A 302 -1.42 23.09 -8.85
N PRO A 303 -1.54 21.87 -8.31
CA PRO A 303 -2.13 20.74 -9.03
C PRO A 303 -3.62 20.89 -9.41
N LEU A 304 -4.29 21.97 -8.99
CA LEU A 304 -5.73 22.18 -9.13
C LEU A 304 -6.15 23.04 -10.34
N ASP A 305 -5.22 23.65 -11.08
CA ASP A 305 -5.58 24.60 -12.15
C ASP A 305 -6.09 23.94 -13.45
N ASN A 306 -6.10 22.61 -13.53
CA ASN A 306 -6.55 21.89 -14.73
C ASN A 306 -8.08 21.76 -14.85
N THR A 307 -8.85 21.99 -13.78
CA THR A 307 -10.32 21.77 -13.79
C THR A 307 -11.09 23.02 -14.25
N THR A 308 -10.49 24.21 -14.18
CA THR A 308 -11.20 25.48 -14.42
C THR A 308 -11.10 25.96 -15.87
N GLN A 309 -10.19 25.40 -16.69
CA GLN A 309 -9.95 25.89 -18.05
C GLN A 309 -10.87 25.28 -19.14
N GLN A 310 -11.76 24.34 -18.81
CA GLN A 310 -12.63 23.68 -19.80
C GLN A 310 -14.05 24.29 -19.95
N GLN A 311 -14.42 25.34 -19.21
CA GLN A 311 -15.79 25.89 -19.24
C GLN A 311 -15.96 27.36 -19.67
N GLN A 312 -14.90 28.06 -20.11
CA GLN A 312 -15.01 29.50 -20.44
C GLN A 312 -14.59 29.90 -21.87
N ASN A 313 -14.69 29.01 -22.86
CA ASN A 313 -14.36 29.35 -24.27
C ASN A 313 -15.57 29.32 -25.22
N ILE A 314 -16.72 29.85 -24.79
CA ILE A 314 -17.79 30.26 -25.71
C ILE A 314 -18.34 31.58 -25.21
N ASN A 315 -17.76 32.68 -25.73
CA ASN A 315 -18.31 34.04 -25.84
C ASN A 315 -17.19 35.05 -25.58
N GLU A 316 -16.50 35.46 -26.64
CA GLU A 316 -16.11 36.85 -26.90
C GLU A 316 -15.29 36.92 -28.20
N ILE A 317 -16.00 37.02 -29.31
CA ILE A 317 -15.47 37.58 -30.55
C ILE A 317 -15.73 39.09 -30.44
N HIS A 318 -14.70 39.90 -30.19
CA HIS A 318 -14.49 41.22 -30.79
C HIS A 318 -13.17 41.85 -30.30
N SER A 319 -12.20 41.89 -31.22
CA SER A 319 -11.15 42.92 -31.39
C SER A 319 -10.68 43.70 -30.16
N SER A 320 -9.49 43.36 -29.64
CA SER A 320 -8.48 44.30 -29.13
C SER A 320 -7.16 43.58 -28.87
N THR A 321 -6.11 44.00 -29.56
CA THR A 321 -4.71 43.64 -29.35
C THR A 321 -4.36 43.86 -27.87
N THR A 322 -4.25 42.79 -27.08
CA THR A 322 -3.84 42.90 -25.68
C THR A 322 -2.92 41.73 -25.33
N SER A 323 -1.70 42.11 -24.97
CA SER A 323 -0.65 41.32 -24.35
C SER A 323 -1.18 40.27 -23.37
N LEU A 324 -0.77 39.02 -23.57
CA LEU A 324 -0.79 37.98 -22.55
C LEU A 324 -0.07 38.51 -21.31
N ALA A 325 -0.84 38.90 -20.30
CA ALA A 325 -0.33 39.23 -18.98
C ALA A 325 0.17 37.95 -18.32
N VAL A 326 1.42 37.60 -18.62
CA VAL A 326 2.29 36.79 -17.77
C VAL A 326 2.42 37.57 -16.46
N THR A 327 1.83 37.05 -15.38
CA THR A 327 2.15 37.55 -14.05
C THR A 327 3.60 37.19 -13.75
N ASN A 328 4.47 38.16 -14.05
CA ASN A 328 5.88 38.17 -13.73
C ASN A 328 6.07 38.13 -12.21
N ASP A 329 6.69 37.06 -11.73
CA ASP A 329 7.74 37.22 -10.73
C ASP A 329 9.04 36.63 -11.31
N PRO A 330 9.99 37.47 -11.78
CA PRO A 330 11.18 37.07 -12.52
C PRO A 330 12.37 36.78 -11.61
N PHE A 331 12.18 36.02 -10.51
CA PHE A 331 13.26 35.21 -9.93
C PHE A 331 13.36 33.86 -10.67
N ASP A 332 13.49 34.05 -11.99
CA ASP A 332 14.21 33.34 -13.03
C ASP A 332 14.25 31.80 -13.00
N SER A 333 13.27 31.18 -13.63
CA SER A 333 13.30 29.75 -14.00
C SER A 333 14.58 29.36 -14.75
N SER A 334 15.21 30.28 -15.49
CA SER A 334 16.53 30.04 -16.11
C SER A 334 17.62 29.95 -15.05
N SER A 335 17.67 30.90 -14.11
CA SER A 335 18.57 30.86 -12.95
C SER A 335 18.37 29.61 -12.10
N TYR A 336 17.12 29.25 -11.78
CA TYR A 336 16.81 28.03 -11.03
C TYR A 336 17.37 26.79 -11.73
N PHE A 337 17.10 26.68 -13.04
CA PHE A 337 17.61 25.58 -13.84
C PHE A 337 19.14 25.55 -13.85
N ILE A 338 19.80 26.69 -14.06
CA ILE A 338 21.27 26.79 -14.07
C ILE A 338 21.86 26.39 -12.71
N GLN A 339 21.22 26.81 -11.62
CA GLN A 339 21.71 26.62 -10.26
C GLN A 339 21.49 25.20 -9.72
N TYR A 340 20.33 24.59 -9.98
CA TYR A 340 19.94 23.34 -9.32
C TYR A 340 19.79 22.15 -10.28
N THR A 341 19.48 22.40 -11.55
CA THR A 341 19.11 21.33 -12.49
C THR A 341 20.21 20.99 -13.49
N LYS A 342 20.90 22.00 -14.03
CA LYS A 342 21.81 21.87 -15.18
C LYS A 342 22.91 20.83 -14.96
N GLU A 343 23.65 20.91 -13.85
CA GLU A 343 24.76 20.00 -13.58
C GLU A 343 24.26 18.55 -13.46
N ASN A 344 23.22 18.33 -12.64
CA ASN A 344 22.62 17.02 -12.41
C ASN A 344 22.07 16.42 -13.72
N LEU A 345 21.44 17.23 -14.56
CA LEU A 345 20.92 16.81 -15.86
C LEU A 345 22.05 16.42 -16.83
N ILE A 346 23.11 17.22 -16.93
CA ILE A 346 24.27 16.91 -17.78
C ILE A 346 24.92 15.61 -17.33
N GLN A 347 25.17 15.44 -16.03
CA GLN A 347 25.77 14.22 -15.47
C GLN A 347 24.89 12.99 -15.76
N SER A 348 23.56 13.13 -15.61
CA SER A 348 22.60 12.06 -15.90
C SER A 348 22.63 11.64 -17.37
N LEU A 349 22.71 12.62 -18.29
CA LEU A 349 22.79 12.37 -19.73
C LEU A 349 24.13 11.72 -20.13
N LEU A 350 25.25 12.20 -19.58
CA LEU A 350 26.56 11.60 -19.81
C LEU A 350 26.60 10.14 -19.35
N HIS A 351 26.09 9.87 -18.14
CA HIS A 351 26.01 8.50 -17.63
C HIS A 351 25.13 7.59 -18.49
N ALA A 352 24.00 8.10 -18.99
CA ALA A 352 23.13 7.37 -19.92
C ALA A 352 23.84 7.05 -21.24
N LEU A 353 24.65 7.97 -21.78
CA LEU A 353 25.44 7.73 -22.99
C LEU A 353 26.55 6.70 -22.77
N GLU A 354 27.23 6.74 -21.63
CA GLU A 354 28.28 5.77 -21.27
C GLU A 354 27.70 4.35 -21.15
N THR A 355 26.56 4.20 -20.49
CA THR A 355 25.87 2.90 -20.36
C THR A 355 25.36 2.35 -21.70
N ILE A 356 25.00 3.21 -22.65
CA ILE A 356 24.66 2.79 -24.02
C ILE A 356 25.91 2.36 -24.79
N SER A 357 27.04 3.04 -24.62
CA SER A 357 28.30 2.68 -25.29
C SER A 357 28.98 1.41 -24.76
N SER A 358 28.56 0.93 -23.60
CA SER A 358 29.10 -0.26 -22.92
C SER A 358 28.31 -1.54 -23.19
N ASN A 359 27.17 -1.44 -23.89
CA ASN A 359 26.33 -2.55 -24.34
C ASN A 359 26.36 -2.63 -25.87
#